data_AF-A0A952SLD6-F1
#
_entry.id   AF-A0A952SLD6-F1
#
_cell.length_a   1.000
_cell.length_b   1.000
_cell.length_c   1.000
_cell.angle_alpha   90.00
_cell.angle_beta   90.00
_cell.angle_gamma   90.00
#
_symmetry.space_group_name_H-M   'P 1'
#
loop_
_entity.id
_entity.type
_entity.pdbx_description
1 polymer ?
#
loop_
_entity_poly.entity_id
_entity_poly.type
_entity_poly.pdbx_seq_one_letter_code
_entity_poly.pdbx_strand_id
1 'polypeptide(L)'
;MSRQRFIQFVGAVGALVVTSMISPAGAQTVTPFQLVGHIQSFSLDTPGDTFSAAKLTVNGIQVTIPRNLVIQLPAAYFTAQQLFENAQGVSKKYNESGLSLNDKFPPLAAFEVTVDGNVVGDEYRAGL
;
A
#
# COMPACT_ATOMS: atom_id res chain seq x y z
N MET A 1 46.84 -65.11 9.99
CA MET A 1 45.76 -66.03 9.58
C MET A 1 44.64 -65.90 10.61
N SER A 2 43.37 -65.56 10.36
CA SER A 2 42.56 -65.21 9.20
C SER A 2 41.43 -64.32 9.77
N ARG A 3 41.13 -63.19 9.12
CA ARG A 3 40.09 -62.24 9.55
C ARG A 3 38.73 -62.68 9.00
N GLN A 4 37.86 -63.21 9.86
CA GLN A 4 36.47 -63.54 9.52
C GLN A 4 35.59 -62.31 9.79
N ARG A 5 35.10 -61.67 8.72
CA ARG A 5 34.29 -60.46 8.76
C ARG A 5 32.89 -60.78 9.29
N PHE A 6 32.59 -60.27 10.48
CA PHE A 6 31.28 -60.35 11.12
C PHE A 6 30.34 -59.33 10.46
N ILE A 7 29.23 -59.82 9.90
CA ILE A 7 28.15 -59.01 9.35
C ILE A 7 27.46 -58.32 10.53
N GLN A 8 27.49 -56.98 10.58
CA GLN A 8 26.70 -56.20 11.53
C GLN A 8 25.34 -55.87 10.92
N PHE A 9 24.28 -56.39 11.54
CA PHE A 9 22.91 -55.93 11.40
C PHE A 9 22.38 -55.61 12.81
N VAL A 10 22.47 -54.34 13.19
CA VAL A 10 21.72 -53.69 14.27
C VAL A 10 21.66 -52.23 13.82
N GLY A 11 20.53 -51.58 13.57
CA GLY A 11 19.22 -51.63 14.17
C GLY A 11 18.77 -50.16 14.13
N ALA A 12 17.73 -49.87 13.37
CA ALA A 12 17.28 -48.51 13.09
C ALA A 12 16.89 -47.76 14.38
N VAL A 13 17.42 -46.55 14.56
CA VAL A 13 16.81 -45.53 15.41
C VAL A 13 16.74 -44.24 14.60
N GLY A 14 15.62 -44.08 13.90
CA GLY A 14 15.25 -42.80 13.31
C GLY A 14 14.70 -41.89 14.40
N ALA A 15 15.45 -40.86 14.75
CA ALA A 15 14.93 -39.74 15.54
C ALA A 15 14.75 -38.54 14.59
N LEU A 16 13.56 -38.46 13.98
CA LEU A 16 13.12 -37.25 13.29
C LEU A 16 12.69 -36.23 14.36
N VAL A 17 13.62 -35.37 14.78
CA VAL A 17 13.30 -34.22 15.64
C VAL A 17 12.66 -33.15 14.75
N VAL A 18 11.34 -33.12 14.70
CA VAL A 18 10.59 -32.00 14.12
C VAL A 18 10.49 -30.93 15.22
N THR A 19 11.50 -30.06 15.29
CA THR A 19 11.40 -28.82 16.06
C THR A 19 10.46 -27.89 15.32
N SER A 20 9.20 -27.86 15.75
CA SER A 20 8.23 -26.84 15.35
C SER A 20 8.73 -25.49 15.88
N MET A 21 9.39 -24.72 15.02
CA MET A 21 9.66 -23.31 15.27
C MET A 21 8.32 -22.56 15.23
N ILE A 22 7.67 -22.44 16.39
CA ILE A 22 6.52 -21.57 16.56
C ILE A 22 7.08 -20.14 16.58
N SER A 23 7.23 -19.54 15.41
CA SER A 23 7.48 -18.10 15.33
C SER A 23 6.25 -17.41 15.94
N PRO A 24 6.41 -16.54 16.96
CA PRO A 24 5.29 -15.76 17.43
C PRO A 24 4.80 -14.90 16.27
N ALA A 25 3.53 -15.07 15.89
CA ALA A 25 2.89 -14.15 14.96
C ALA A 25 2.81 -12.80 15.67
N GLY A 26 3.73 -11.88 15.36
CA GLY A 26 3.67 -10.51 15.84
C GLY A 26 2.39 -9.88 15.30
N ALA A 27 1.43 -9.61 16.18
CA ALA A 27 0.25 -8.84 15.80
C ALA A 27 0.72 -7.46 15.32
N GLN A 28 0.31 -7.05 14.12
CA GLN A 28 0.55 -5.69 13.66
C GLN A 28 -0.32 -4.74 14.49
N THR A 29 0.31 -3.74 15.09
CA THR A 29 -0.43 -2.63 15.71
C THR A 29 -1.13 -1.84 14.60
N VAL A 30 -2.43 -1.65 14.76
CA VAL A 30 -3.27 -0.86 13.86
C VAL A 30 -3.81 0.33 14.64
N THR A 31 -3.55 1.54 14.16
CA THR A 31 -3.98 2.78 14.82
C THR A 31 -4.82 3.61 13.85
N PRO A 32 -6.07 4.00 14.18
CA PRO A 32 -6.88 4.83 13.32
C PRO A 32 -6.33 6.25 13.23
N PHE A 33 -6.57 6.92 12.10
CA PHE A 33 -6.27 8.33 11.92
C PHE A 33 -7.36 9.04 11.12
N GLN A 34 -7.44 10.35 11.30
CA GLN A 34 -8.14 11.27 10.41
C GLN A 34 -7.19 12.42 10.09
N LEU A 35 -7.07 12.76 8.82
CA LEU A 35 -6.17 13.79 8.31
C LEU A 35 -6.94 14.76 7.43
N VAL A 36 -6.85 16.05 7.75
CA VAL A 36 -7.42 17.13 6.93
C VAL A 36 -6.30 18.08 6.52
N GLY A 37 -6.26 18.42 5.24
CA GLY A 37 -5.31 19.41 4.74
C GLY A 37 -5.25 19.47 3.23
N HIS A 38 -4.34 20.32 2.73
CA HIS A 38 -4.16 20.50 1.31
C HIS A 38 -3.47 19.31 0.65
N ILE A 39 -3.89 19.00 -0.57
CA ILE A 39 -3.27 17.97 -1.41
C ILE A 39 -1.90 18.50 -1.88
N GLN A 40 -0.82 17.99 -1.29
CA GLN A 40 0.54 18.40 -1.65
C GLN A 40 1.05 17.62 -2.86
N SER A 41 0.82 16.31 -2.90
CA SER A 41 1.21 15.45 -4.01
C SER A 41 0.17 14.36 -4.21
N PHE A 42 -0.06 13.96 -5.45
CA PHE A 42 -0.95 12.86 -5.79
C PHE A 42 -0.41 12.11 -7.01
N SER A 43 -0.15 10.81 -6.88
CA SER A 43 0.35 9.97 -7.97
C SER A 43 -0.28 8.58 -7.97
N LEU A 44 -0.44 7.99 -9.16
CA LEU A 44 -0.90 6.62 -9.32
C LEU A 44 0.26 5.62 -9.23
N ASP A 45 0.03 4.46 -8.62
CA ASP A 45 1.03 3.38 -8.56
C ASP A 45 1.17 2.66 -9.90
N THR A 46 0.05 2.47 -10.62
CA THR A 46 0.02 1.83 -11.94
C THR A 46 -0.92 2.61 -12.87
N PRO A 47 -0.42 3.63 -13.59
CA PRO A 47 -1.23 4.40 -14.52
C PRO A 47 -1.86 3.52 -15.61
N GLY A 48 -3.16 3.71 -15.86
CA GLY A 48 -3.92 2.93 -16.84
C GLY A 48 -4.65 1.71 -16.27
N ASP A 49 -4.38 1.32 -15.02
CA ASP A 49 -5.24 0.38 -14.29
C ASP A 49 -6.45 1.14 -13.71
N THR A 50 -7.66 0.82 -14.16
CA THR A 50 -8.91 1.46 -13.69
C THR A 50 -9.07 1.44 -12.17
N PHE A 51 -8.49 0.46 -11.48
CA PHE A 51 -8.56 0.31 -10.03
C PHE A 51 -7.22 0.53 -9.33
N SER A 52 -6.31 1.29 -9.97
CA SER A 52 -4.97 1.56 -9.46
C SER A 52 -5.00 2.07 -8.02
N ALA A 53 -4.01 1.65 -7.24
CA ALA A 53 -3.67 2.30 -5.98
C ALA A 53 -3.04 3.65 -6.28
N ALA A 54 -2.96 4.50 -5.26
CA ALA A 54 -2.31 5.79 -5.39
C ALA A 54 -1.63 6.23 -4.09
N LYS A 55 -0.74 7.21 -4.22
CA LYS A 55 -0.07 7.88 -3.11
C LYS A 55 -0.55 9.33 -3.05
N LEU A 56 -0.98 9.74 -1.87
CA LEU A 56 -1.49 11.06 -1.58
C LEU A 56 -0.70 11.65 -0.43
N THR A 57 -0.09 12.81 -0.61
CA THR A 57 0.62 13.50 0.47
C THR A 57 -0.20 14.67 0.99
N VAL A 58 -0.47 14.68 2.28
CA VAL A 58 -1.21 15.73 3.00
C VAL A 58 -0.45 16.07 4.27
N ASN A 59 -0.19 17.36 4.52
CA ASN A 59 0.60 17.82 5.68
C ASN A 59 1.96 17.11 5.87
N GLY A 60 2.61 16.72 4.77
CA GLY A 60 3.88 15.98 4.77
C GLY A 60 3.75 14.47 5.03
N ILE A 61 2.55 13.95 5.28
CA ILE A 61 2.28 12.54 5.50
C ILE A 61 1.85 11.91 4.18
N GLN A 62 2.58 10.88 3.73
CA GLN A 62 2.18 10.08 2.58
C GLN A 62 1.18 9.02 3.00
N VAL A 63 0.00 9.05 2.41
CA VAL A 63 -1.07 8.08 2.57
C VAL A 63 -1.19 7.23 1.31
N THR A 64 -1.26 5.92 1.49
CA THR A 64 -1.64 4.97 0.43
C THR A 64 -3.15 4.92 0.31
N ILE A 65 -3.65 5.22 -0.89
CA ILE A 65 -5.02 4.93 -1.33
C ILE A 65 -4.99 3.51 -1.92
N PRO A 66 -5.59 2.50 -1.28
CA PRO A 66 -5.58 1.13 -1.79
C PRO A 66 -6.30 0.99 -3.13
N ARG A 67 -5.97 -0.09 -3.86
CA ARG A 67 -6.70 -0.46 -5.09
C ARG A 67 -8.19 -0.57 -4.82
N ASN A 68 -9.00 -0.19 -5.80
CA ASN A 68 -10.48 -0.15 -5.75
C ASN A 68 -11.09 0.85 -4.76
N LEU A 69 -10.29 1.60 -3.99
CA LEU A 69 -10.84 2.63 -3.12
C LEU A 69 -11.40 3.78 -3.97
N VAL A 70 -12.56 4.27 -3.55
CA VAL A 70 -13.28 5.36 -4.21
C VAL A 70 -13.08 6.64 -3.41
N ILE A 71 -12.78 7.72 -4.12
CA ILE A 71 -12.62 9.07 -3.61
C ILE A 71 -13.93 9.82 -3.85
N GLN A 72 -14.45 10.41 -2.79
CA GLN A 72 -15.65 11.23 -2.85
C GLN A 72 -15.29 12.68 -3.20
N LEU A 73 -15.92 13.19 -4.24
CA LEU A 73 -15.94 14.60 -4.62
C LEU A 73 -17.34 15.17 -4.35
N PRO A 74 -17.53 16.50 -4.37
CA PRO A 74 -18.83 17.11 -4.11
C PRO A 74 -19.98 16.62 -5.01
N ALA A 75 -19.68 16.17 -6.23
CA ALA A 75 -20.69 15.74 -7.21
C ALA A 75 -20.36 14.40 -7.89
N ALA A 76 -19.33 13.69 -7.45
CA ALA A 76 -18.86 12.48 -8.13
C ALA A 76 -18.11 11.55 -7.17
N TYR A 77 -18.01 10.28 -7.59
CA TYR A 77 -17.25 9.25 -6.92
C TYR A 77 -16.35 8.61 -7.96
N PHE A 78 -15.03 8.64 -7.72
CA PHE A 78 -14.06 8.14 -8.67
C PHE A 78 -13.02 7.27 -7.99
N THR A 79 -12.54 6.24 -8.68
CA THR A 79 -11.25 5.65 -8.32
C THR A 79 -10.14 6.67 -8.54
N ALA A 80 -8.95 6.42 -7.97
CA ALA A 80 -7.80 7.30 -8.20
C ALA A 80 -7.50 7.44 -9.71
N GLN A 81 -7.50 6.34 -10.47
CA GLN A 81 -7.28 6.37 -11.92
C GLN A 81 -8.33 7.23 -12.64
N GLN A 82 -9.61 7.04 -12.34
CA GLN A 82 -10.69 7.81 -12.97
C GLN A 82 -10.54 9.30 -12.70
N LEU A 83 -10.07 9.70 -11.52
CA LEU A 83 -9.80 11.09 -11.20
C LEU A 83 -8.74 11.70 -12.13
N PHE A 84 -7.65 10.97 -12.39
CA PHE A 84 -6.59 11.40 -13.31
C PHE A 84 -7.05 11.41 -14.77
N GLU A 85 -7.89 10.44 -15.17
CA GLU A 85 -8.47 10.40 -16.53
C GLU A 85 -9.41 11.58 -16.82
N ASN A 86 -10.13 12.02 -15.79
CA ASN A 86 -11.04 13.17 -15.82
C ASN A 86 -10.37 14.51 -15.53
N ALA A 87 -9.05 14.53 -15.32
CA ALA A 87 -8.29 15.78 -15.18
C ALA A 87 -8.50 16.66 -16.42
N GLN A 88 -8.57 17.98 -16.21
CA GLN A 88 -8.84 18.95 -17.27
C GLN A 88 -7.59 19.74 -17.65
N GLY A 89 -7.59 20.28 -18.87
CA GLY A 89 -6.57 21.21 -19.33
C GLY A 89 -5.16 20.63 -19.36
N VAL A 90 -4.20 21.38 -18.82
CA VAL A 90 -2.77 21.05 -18.90
C VAL A 90 -2.38 19.84 -18.06
N SER A 91 -3.06 19.57 -16.95
CA SER A 91 -2.74 18.46 -16.03
C SER A 91 -2.86 17.10 -16.73
N LYS A 92 -3.89 16.92 -17.55
CA LYS A 92 -4.08 15.70 -18.35
C LYS A 92 -2.91 15.41 -19.29
N LYS A 93 -2.29 16.46 -19.86
CA LYS A 93 -1.12 16.31 -20.74
C LYS A 93 0.12 15.79 -19.99
N TYR A 94 0.21 16.07 -18.68
CA TYR A 94 1.32 15.65 -17.83
C TYR A 94 1.00 14.41 -16.99
N ASN A 95 -0.16 13.78 -17.19
CA ASN A 95 -0.66 12.66 -16.39
C ASN A 95 -0.77 13.00 -14.90
N GLU A 96 -1.22 14.22 -14.60
CA GLU A 96 -1.42 14.75 -13.26
C GLU A 96 -2.91 14.89 -12.95
N SER A 97 -3.27 14.84 -11.67
CA SER A 97 -4.67 14.99 -11.22
C SER A 97 -5.23 16.39 -11.45
N GLY A 98 -4.38 17.42 -11.46
CA GLY A 98 -4.80 18.83 -11.45
C GLY A 98 -5.26 19.30 -10.07
N LEU A 99 -5.07 18.50 -9.03
CA LEU A 99 -5.50 18.79 -7.65
C LEU A 99 -4.32 19.04 -6.72
N SER A 100 -3.10 18.66 -7.09
CA SER A 100 -1.94 18.67 -6.20
C SER A 100 -1.13 19.96 -6.36
N LEU A 101 -0.65 20.49 -5.24
CA LEU A 101 0.22 21.67 -5.23
C LEU A 101 1.56 21.44 -5.91
N ASN A 102 2.00 20.18 -6.02
CA ASN A 102 3.24 19.79 -6.68
C ASN A 102 3.04 19.37 -8.15
N ASP A 103 1.84 19.52 -8.70
CA ASP A 103 1.61 19.34 -10.13
C ASP A 103 2.45 20.37 -10.91
N LYS A 104 2.90 20.05 -12.12
CA LYS A 104 3.71 20.94 -12.96
C LYS A 104 3.05 22.31 -13.14
N PHE A 105 1.73 22.31 -13.26
CA PHE A 105 0.90 23.50 -13.23
C PHE A 105 -0.07 23.36 -12.04
N PRO A 106 0.28 23.90 -10.86
CA PRO A 106 -0.54 23.78 -9.67
C PRO A 106 -1.93 24.41 -9.87
N PRO A 107 -2.95 23.93 -9.14
CA PRO A 107 -4.27 24.55 -9.17
C PRO A 107 -4.22 25.99 -8.64
N LEU A 108 -5.09 26.86 -9.17
CA LEU A 108 -5.14 28.27 -8.77
C LEU A 108 -5.48 28.47 -7.28
N ALA A 109 -6.17 27.49 -6.69
CA ALA A 109 -6.46 27.41 -5.27
C ALA A 109 -6.12 26.01 -4.76
N ALA A 110 -5.66 25.92 -3.52
CA ALA A 110 -5.36 24.65 -2.89
C ALA A 110 -6.65 23.86 -2.66
N PHE A 111 -6.68 22.60 -3.09
CA PHE A 111 -7.76 21.68 -2.76
C PHE A 111 -7.46 20.99 -1.42
N GLU A 112 -8.48 20.92 -0.58
CA GLU A 112 -8.44 20.20 0.69
C GLU A 112 -9.00 18.79 0.51
N VAL A 113 -8.47 17.86 1.29
CA VAL A 113 -8.96 16.49 1.39
C VAL A 113 -9.09 16.12 2.86
N THR A 114 -10.14 15.36 3.19
CA THR A 114 -10.25 14.61 4.44
C THR A 114 -9.95 13.16 4.14
N VAL A 115 -9.05 12.56 4.91
CA VAL A 115 -8.61 11.18 4.75
C VAL A 115 -8.76 10.46 6.09
N ASP A 116 -9.66 9.50 6.11
CA ASP A 116 -9.80 8.53 7.20
C ASP A 116 -9.06 7.25 6.84
N GLY A 117 -8.56 6.56 7.87
CA GLY A 117 -7.87 5.30 7.66
C GLY A 117 -7.16 4.75 8.88
N ASN A 118 -6.22 3.85 8.62
CA ASN A 118 -5.43 3.19 9.64
C ASN A 118 -3.94 3.23 9.30
N VAL A 119 -3.11 3.41 10.33
CA VAL A 119 -1.68 3.16 10.28
C VAL A 119 -1.43 1.68 10.52
N VAL A 120 -0.76 0.99 9.58
CA VAL A 120 -0.42 -0.44 9.66
C VAL A 120 1.08 -0.60 9.48
N GLY A 121 1.81 -0.94 10.54
CA GLY A 121 3.28 -1.13 10.47
C GLY A 121 4.02 0.07 9.88
N ASP A 122 3.66 1.29 10.30
CA ASP A 122 4.15 2.60 9.84
C ASP A 122 3.60 3.11 8.50
N GLU A 123 2.75 2.36 7.81
CA GLU A 123 2.10 2.81 6.58
C GLU A 123 0.71 3.42 6.86
N TYR A 124 0.50 4.66 6.45
CA TYR A 124 -0.83 5.28 6.44
C TYR A 124 -1.62 4.72 5.26
N ARG A 125 -2.72 4.02 5.56
CA ARG A 125 -3.62 3.47 4.54
C ARG A 125 -5.00 4.08 4.69
N ALA A 126 -5.46 4.73 3.63
CA ALA A 126 -6.82 5.25 3.58
C ALA A 126 -7.84 4.09 3.63
N GLY A 127 -8.94 4.32 4.32
CA GLY A 127 -10.08 3.41 4.42
C GLY A 127 -11.29 4.19 4.94
N LEU A 128 -12.45 3.96 4.32
CA LEU A 128 -13.71 4.59 4.72
C LEU A 128 -14.11 4.22 6.15
#